data_AF-A0A554LCX2-F1
#
_entry.id   AF-A0A554LCX2-F1
#
_cell.length_a   1.000
_cell.length_b   1.000
_cell.length_c   1.000
_cell.angle_alpha   90.00
_cell.angle_beta   90.00
_cell.angle_gamma   90.00
#
_symmetry.space_group_name_H-M   'P 1'
#
loop_
_entity.id
_entity.type
_entity.pdbx_description
1 polymer ?
#
loop_
_entity_poly.entity_id
_entity_poly.type
_entity_poly.pdbx_seq_one_letter_code
_entity_poly.pdbx_strand_id
1 'polypeptide(L)'
;MIEFQYHISFEKEIAALEKRRLRNLRESLSGFQKLCEVHFHPISPELRINPGKLHRVTQNDVWVMWKIELAIIKSGLRPNQYPRIWFAVSGSTIAFLCISTHIDNYKDSDMDRLALSRVADIF
;
A
#
# COMPACT_ATOMS: atom_id res chain seq x y z
N MET A 1 2.22 -19.01 0.47
CA MET A 1 2.35 -17.98 -0.59
C MET A 1 1.32 -16.91 -0.26
N ILE A 2 1.71 -15.64 -0.29
CA ILE A 2 0.76 -14.55 -0.03
C ILE A 2 -0.10 -14.34 -1.28
N GLU A 3 -1.40 -14.21 -1.10
CA GLU A 3 -2.33 -13.79 -2.14
C GLU A 3 -2.46 -12.27 -2.13
N PHE A 4 -2.22 -11.64 -3.28
CA PHE A 4 -2.38 -10.19 -3.43
C PHE A 4 -3.70 -9.89 -4.12
N GLN A 5 -4.53 -9.10 -3.45
CA GLN A 5 -5.80 -8.60 -3.97
C GLN A 5 -5.74 -7.08 -4.13
N TYR A 6 -6.50 -6.57 -5.09
CA TYR A 6 -6.51 -5.15 -5.41
C TYR A 6 -7.95 -4.65 -5.48
N HIS A 7 -8.26 -3.62 -4.71
CA HIS A 7 -9.52 -2.93 -4.86
C HIS A 7 -9.62 -2.30 -6.26
N ILE A 8 -10.80 -2.32 -6.90
CA ILE A 8 -10.97 -1.83 -8.27
C ILE A 8 -10.54 -0.37 -8.45
N SER A 9 -10.74 0.47 -7.43
CA SER A 9 -10.30 1.87 -7.44
C SER A 9 -8.79 2.00 -7.29
N PHE A 10 -8.10 1.08 -6.60
CA PHE A 10 -6.65 1.08 -6.51
C PHE A 10 -6.01 0.91 -7.90
N GLU A 11 -6.51 -0.04 -8.69
CA GLU A 11 -6.02 -0.24 -10.07
C GLU A 11 -6.23 1.01 -10.94
N LYS A 12 -7.39 1.68 -10.79
CA LYS A 12 -7.67 2.96 -11.49
C LYS A 12 -6.71 4.07 -11.06
N GLU A 13 -6.42 4.17 -9.76
CA GLU A 13 -5.49 5.15 -9.18
C GLU A 13 -4.06 4.92 -9.68
N ILE A 14 -3.57 3.68 -9.67
CA ILE A 14 -2.26 3.30 -10.23
C ILE A 14 -2.18 3.73 -11.69
N ALA A 15 -3.16 3.35 -12.51
CA ALA A 15 -3.18 3.69 -13.94
C ALA A 15 -3.18 5.21 -14.18
N ALA A 16 -3.88 5.99 -13.34
CA ALA A 16 -3.88 7.45 -13.43
C ALA A 16 -2.53 8.06 -13.05
N LEU A 17 -1.87 7.54 -12.01
CA LEU A 17 -0.56 8.02 -11.55
C LEU A 17 0.57 7.70 -12.54
N GLU A 18 0.54 6.52 -13.16
CA GLU A 18 1.48 6.12 -14.21
C GLU A 18 1.42 7.07 -15.41
N LYS A 19 0.20 7.43 -15.86
CA LYS A 19 -0.02 8.37 -16.96
C LYS A 19 0.54 9.76 -16.69
N ARG A 20 0.46 10.23 -15.44
CA ARG A 20 0.88 11.59 -15.08
C ARG A 20 2.40 11.70 -15.05
N ARG A 21 3.05 10.97 -14.13
CA ARG A 21 4.48 11.18 -13.80
C ARG A 21 5.21 9.95 -13.25
N LEU A 22 4.52 8.87 -12.89
CA LEU A 22 5.12 7.74 -12.16
C LEU A 22 5.26 6.49 -13.02
N ARG A 23 6.05 6.57 -14.11
CA ARG A 23 6.14 5.48 -15.11
C ARG A 23 6.63 4.13 -14.55
N ASN A 24 7.37 4.13 -13.43
CA ASN A 24 7.91 2.92 -12.78
C ASN A 24 7.08 2.47 -11.56
N LEU A 25 5.84 2.93 -11.45
CA LEU A 25 5.00 2.68 -10.28
C LEU A 25 4.71 1.18 -10.10
N ARG A 26 4.33 0.46 -11.16
CA ARG A 26 4.09 -0.99 -11.09
C ARG A 26 5.34 -1.80 -10.77
N GLU A 27 6.51 -1.43 -11.30
CA GLU A 27 7.78 -2.08 -10.94
C GLU A 27 8.08 -1.89 -9.45
N SER A 28 7.90 -0.66 -8.95
CA SER A 28 8.10 -0.33 -7.54
C SER A 28 7.10 -1.07 -6.64
N LEU A 29 5.84 -1.18 -7.06
CA LEU A 29 4.80 -1.95 -6.38
C LEU A 29 5.14 -3.43 -6.33
N SER A 30 5.63 -4.02 -7.44
CA SER A 30 6.10 -5.42 -7.46
C SER A 30 7.27 -5.64 -6.50
N GLY A 31 8.22 -4.70 -6.43
CA GLY A 31 9.29 -4.73 -5.42
C GLY A 31 8.74 -4.69 -3.99
N PHE A 32 7.73 -3.86 -3.73
CA PHE A 32 7.06 -3.80 -2.44
C PHE A 32 6.32 -5.10 -2.09
N GLN A 33 5.65 -5.74 -3.06
CA GLN A 33 5.00 -7.03 -2.85
C GLN A 33 5.98 -8.11 -2.38
N LYS A 34 7.17 -8.19 -2.98
CA LYS A 34 8.23 -9.11 -2.55
C LYS A 34 8.68 -8.85 -1.11
N LEU A 35 8.74 -7.58 -0.69
CA LEU A 35 9.00 -7.24 0.72
C LEU A 35 7.86 -7.71 1.62
N CYS A 36 6.61 -7.53 1.19
CA CYS A 36 5.44 -8.00 1.93
C CYS A 36 5.39 -9.53 2.07
N GLU A 37 5.77 -10.29 1.04
CA GLU A 37 5.82 -11.76 1.08
C GLU A 37 6.68 -12.28 2.23
N VAL A 38 7.78 -11.60 2.52
CA VAL A 38 8.70 -11.96 3.60
C VAL A 38 8.27 -11.33 4.93
N HIS A 39 7.84 -10.06 4.90
CA HIS A 39 7.49 -9.33 6.12
C HIS A 39 6.22 -9.84 6.80
N PHE A 40 5.21 -10.15 5.99
CA PHE A 40 3.91 -10.63 6.45
C PHE A 40 3.72 -12.13 6.19
N HIS A 41 4.81 -12.89 6.11
CA HIS A 41 4.71 -14.32 5.88
C HIS A 41 3.87 -14.98 6.99
N PRO A 42 2.83 -15.78 6.67
CA PRO A 42 1.83 -16.21 7.65
C PRO A 42 2.36 -17.21 8.69
N ILE A 43 3.46 -17.90 8.40
CA ILE A 43 4.08 -18.90 9.28
C ILE A 43 5.37 -18.37 9.92
N SER A 44 6.28 -17.85 9.10
CA SER A 44 7.59 -17.33 9.51
C SER A 44 7.83 -15.88 9.04
N PRO A 45 7.19 -14.87 9.66
CA PRO A 45 7.40 -13.47 9.29
C PRO A 45 8.81 -12.98 9.66
N GLU A 46 9.44 -12.20 8.77
CA GLU A 46 10.75 -11.58 9.02
C GLU A 46 10.69 -10.05 8.91
N LEU A 47 11.36 -9.33 9.80
CA LEU A 47 11.39 -7.86 9.76
C LEU A 47 12.26 -7.33 8.60
N ARG A 48 11.69 -7.25 7.40
CA ARG A 48 12.29 -6.63 6.21
C ARG A 48 11.93 -5.16 6.00
N ILE A 49 10.76 -4.75 6.48
CA ILE A 49 10.33 -3.36 6.44
C ILE A 49 10.69 -2.71 7.77
N ASN A 50 11.35 -1.54 7.71
CA ASN A 50 11.71 -0.81 8.92
C ASN A 50 10.44 -0.36 9.68
N PRO A 51 10.33 -0.61 11.00
CA PRO A 51 9.16 -0.21 11.79
C PRO A 51 8.81 1.28 11.71
N GLY A 52 9.80 2.16 11.53
CA GLY A 52 9.58 3.60 11.37
C GLY A 52 8.97 4.03 10.02
N LYS A 53 8.79 3.08 9.09
CA LYS A 53 8.22 3.32 7.76
C LYS A 53 6.85 2.68 7.55
N LEU A 54 6.53 1.66 8.35
CA LEU A 54 5.27 0.92 8.26
C LEU A 54 4.36 1.36 9.40
N HIS A 55 3.28 2.07 9.07
CA HIS A 55 2.39 2.65 10.06
C HIS A 55 1.08 1.87 10.12
N ARG A 56 0.72 1.36 11.30
CA ARG A 56 -0.61 0.75 11.50
C ARG A 56 -1.66 1.86 11.52
N VAL A 57 -2.70 1.72 10.71
CA VAL A 57 -3.84 2.63 10.67
C VAL A 57 -4.88 2.19 11.71
N THR A 58 -5.36 0.96 11.59
CA THR A 58 -6.32 0.34 12.52
C THR A 58 -6.30 -1.19 12.37
N GLN A 59 -7.02 -1.90 13.21
CA GLN A 59 -7.14 -3.36 13.19
C GLN A 59 -8.47 -3.84 13.77
N ASN A 60 -8.86 -5.06 13.42
CA ASN A 60 -9.89 -5.83 14.08
C ASN A 60 -9.44 -7.30 14.19
N ASP A 61 -10.36 -8.20 14.52
CA ASP A 61 -10.06 -9.63 14.69
C ASP A 61 -9.76 -10.37 13.37
N VAL A 62 -10.09 -9.76 12.22
CA VAL A 62 -9.95 -10.35 10.89
C VAL A 62 -8.70 -9.82 10.17
N TRP A 63 -8.46 -8.51 10.22
CA TRP A 63 -7.42 -7.86 9.44
C TRP A 63 -6.72 -6.74 10.20
N VAL A 64 -5.51 -6.43 9.75
CA VAL A 64 -4.72 -5.27 10.20
C VAL A 64 -4.46 -4.36 9.01
N MET A 65 -4.81 -3.08 9.12
CA MET A 65 -4.59 -2.09 8.08
C MET A 65 -3.33 -1.28 8.34
N TRP A 66 -2.56 -1.09 7.27
CA TRP A 66 -1.28 -0.42 7.28
C TRP A 66 -1.22 0.65 6.20
N LYS A 67 -0.32 1.62 6.40
CA LYS A 67 0.09 2.57 5.38
C LYS A 67 1.60 2.73 5.31
N ILE A 68 2.11 2.97 4.11
CA ILE A 68 3.54 3.10 3.82
C ILE A 68 3.82 4.00 2.62
N GLU A 69 4.93 4.72 2.65
CA GLU A 69 5.46 5.44 1.50
C GLU A 69 6.10 4.45 0.51
N LEU A 70 5.58 4.39 -0.72
CA LEU A 70 6.13 3.56 -1.78
C LEU A 70 7.26 4.30 -2.50
N ALA A 71 8.51 3.87 -2.26
CA ALA A 71 9.65 4.42 -2.97
C ALA A 71 9.58 4.12 -4.47
N ILE A 72 9.57 5.17 -5.31
CA ILE A 72 9.53 5.02 -6.77
C ILE A 72 10.94 5.19 -7.34
N ILE A 73 11.57 4.08 -7.67
CA ILE A 73 12.96 4.07 -8.16
C ILE A 73 13.07 4.82 -9.49
N LYS A 74 14.12 5.63 -9.65
CA LYS A 74 14.39 6.46 -10.84
C LYS A 74 13.28 7.47 -11.19
N SER A 75 12.42 7.83 -10.24
CA SER A 75 11.38 8.85 -10.45
C SER A 75 11.88 10.30 -10.31
N GLY A 76 13.04 10.50 -9.69
CA GLY A 76 13.52 11.84 -9.29
C GLY A 76 12.74 12.46 -8.13
N LEU A 77 11.76 11.74 -7.55
CA LEU A 77 11.02 12.20 -6.38
C LEU A 77 11.89 12.13 -5.13
N ARG A 78 11.72 13.13 -4.26
CA ARG A 78 12.22 13.09 -2.88
C ARG A 78 11.35 12.16 -2.03
N PRO A 79 11.87 11.61 -0.92
CA PRO A 79 11.10 10.71 -0.05
C PRO A 79 9.72 11.24 0.38
N ASN A 80 9.63 12.53 0.73
CA ASN A 80 8.38 13.18 1.11
C ASN A 80 7.39 13.44 -0.06
N GLN A 81 7.75 13.06 -1.28
CA GLN A 81 6.92 13.17 -2.48
C GLN A 81 6.46 11.80 -2.97
N TYR A 82 6.97 10.71 -2.37
CA TYR A 82 6.55 9.37 -2.71
C TYR A 82 5.06 9.18 -2.45
N PRO A 83 4.36 8.42 -3.31
CA PRO A 83 2.99 8.07 -3.04
C PRO A 83 2.91 7.20 -1.80
N ARG A 84 1.82 7.32 -1.06
CA ARG A 84 1.49 6.47 0.07
C ARG A 84 0.45 5.44 -0.33
N ILE A 85 0.64 4.21 0.12
CA ILE A 85 -0.25 3.08 -0.11
C ILE A 85 -0.92 2.74 1.21
N TRP A 86 -2.22 2.44 1.15
CA TRP A 86 -2.97 1.79 2.20
C TRP A 86 -3.31 0.37 1.77
N PHE A 87 -3.07 -0.57 2.68
CA PHE A 87 -3.34 -1.98 2.45
C PHE A 87 -3.75 -2.68 3.75
N ALA A 88 -4.46 -3.79 3.63
CA ALA A 88 -4.85 -4.63 4.75
C ALA A 88 -4.20 -6.01 4.63
N VAL A 89 -3.83 -6.59 5.77
CA VAL A 89 -3.30 -7.96 5.87
C VAL A 89 -4.29 -8.80 6.67
N SER A 90 -4.69 -9.95 6.11
CA SER A 90 -5.57 -10.93 6.73
C SER A 90 -5.04 -12.33 6.42
N GLY A 91 -4.48 -13.03 7.40
CA GLY A 91 -3.87 -14.34 7.19
C GLY A 91 -2.80 -14.32 6.09
N SER A 92 -3.04 -15.08 5.01
CA SER A 92 -2.16 -15.12 3.83
C SER A 92 -2.56 -14.13 2.72
N THR A 93 -3.50 -13.22 2.97
CA THR A 93 -4.01 -12.27 1.97
C THR A 93 -3.57 -10.85 2.29
N ILE A 94 -3.08 -10.15 1.27
CA ILE A 94 -2.79 -8.71 1.32
C ILE A 94 -3.64 -7.99 0.29
N ALA A 95 -4.49 -7.09 0.78
CA ALA A 95 -5.42 -6.31 -0.04
C ALA A 95 -4.92 -4.87 -0.18
N PHE A 96 -4.63 -4.43 -1.40
CA PHE A 96 -4.29 -3.04 -1.72
C PHE A 96 -5.56 -2.20 -1.92
N LEU A 97 -5.73 -1.15 -1.11
CA LEU A 97 -7.02 -0.46 -0.95
C LEU A 97 -7.05 0.87 -1.69
N CYS A 98 -6.04 1.71 -1.48
CA CYS A 98 -5.90 3.00 -2.15
C CYS A 98 -4.44 3.45 -2.20
N ILE A 99 -4.13 4.32 -3.16
CA ILE A 99 -2.86 5.01 -3.30
C ILE A 99 -3.08 6.49 -3.54
N SER A 100 -2.28 7.34 -2.89
CA SER A 100 -2.33 8.79 -3.12
C SER A 100 -0.94 9.42 -3.03
N THR A 101 -0.74 10.54 -3.72
CA THR A 101 0.52 11.30 -3.69
C THR A 101 0.30 12.65 -3.01
N HIS A 102 1.32 13.13 -2.29
CA HIS A 102 1.29 14.47 -1.67
C HIS A 102 1.05 15.60 -2.69
N ILE A 103 1.25 15.35 -3.99
CA ILE A 103 0.89 16.29 -5.07
C ILE A 103 -0.62 16.57 -5.09
N ASP A 104 -1.46 15.59 -4.74
CA ASP A 104 -2.91 15.73 -4.74
C ASP A 104 -3.43 16.46 -3.48
N ASN A 105 -2.54 16.91 -2.58
CA ASN A 105 -2.85 17.62 -1.33
C ASN A 105 -3.96 16.93 -0.51
N TYR A 106 -3.92 15.60 -0.47
CA TYR A 106 -4.88 14.81 0.31
C TYR A 106 -4.66 15.00 1.81
N LYS A 107 -5.73 14.83 2.59
CA LYS A 107 -5.62 14.72 4.05
C LYS A 107 -5.49 13.24 4.43
N ASP A 108 -4.47 12.92 5.23
CA ASP A 108 -4.23 11.54 5.70
C ASP A 108 -5.48 10.89 6.30
N SER A 109 -6.25 11.64 7.11
CA SER A 109 -7.49 11.16 7.72
C SER A 109 -8.57 10.75 6.72
N ASP A 110 -8.62 11.43 5.57
CA ASP A 110 -9.61 11.14 4.54
C ASP A 110 -9.24 9.87 3.79
N MET A 111 -7.93 9.66 3.56
CA MET A 111 -7.42 8.41 2.98
C MET A 111 -7.53 7.23 3.95
N ASP A 112 -7.30 7.43 5.24
CA ASP A 112 -7.51 6.40 6.26
C ASP A 112 -8.98 5.94 6.27
N ARG A 113 -9.94 6.87 6.22
CA ARG A 113 -11.39 6.55 6.13
C ARG A 113 -11.76 5.88 4.80
N LEU A 114 -11.18 6.34 3.70
CA LEU A 114 -11.41 5.77 2.37
C LEU A 114 -10.88 4.33 2.27
N ALA A 115 -9.69 4.07 2.82
CA ALA A 115 -9.16 2.73 2.93
C ALA A 115 -10.08 1.84 3.78
N LEU A 116 -10.55 2.37 4.91
CA LEU A 116 -11.49 1.67 5.79
C LEU A 116 -12.84 1.37 5.12
N SER A 117 -13.37 2.24 4.26
CA SER A 117 -14.59 1.92 3.53
C SER A 117 -14.39 0.83 2.48
N ARG A 118 -13.18 0.74 1.89
CA ARG A 118 -12.85 -0.22 0.82
C ARG A 118 -12.43 -1.60 1.31
N VAL A 119 -11.96 -1.71 2.56
CA VAL A 119 -11.55 -3.02 3.10
C VAL A 119 -12.75 -3.97 3.23
N ALA A 120 -13.93 -3.42 3.51
CA ALA A 120 -15.20 -4.16 3.58
C ALA A 120 -15.68 -4.71 2.22
N ASP A 121 -15.16 -4.19 1.11
CA ASP A 121 -15.45 -4.72 -0.23
C ASP A 121 -14.63 -5.98 -0.53
N ILE A 122 -13.65 -6.32 0.33
CA ILE A 122 -12.71 -7.42 0.14
C ILE A 122 -12.81 -8.47 1.26
N PHE A 123 -12.95 -8.05 2.52
CA PHE A 123 -13.08 -8.90 3.70
C PHE A 123 -14.41 -8.63 4.43
#